data_AF-D2Y9I8-F1
#
_entry.id   AF-D2Y9I8-F1
#
_cell.length_a   1.000
_cell.length_b   1.000
_cell.length_c   1.000
_cell.angle_alpha   90.00
_cell.angle_beta   90.00
_cell.angle_gamma   90.00
#
_symmetry.space_group_name_H-M   'P 1'
#
loop_
_entity.id
_entity.type
_entity.pdbx_description
1 polymer ?
#
loop_
_entity_poly.entity_id
_entity_poly.type
_entity_poly.pdbx_seq_one_letter_code
_entity_poly.pdbx_strand_id
1 'polypeptide(L)'
;MAKPHTWDLFVRATHWLVAALFLANFFALEEGSEPHEWVGYIVMAAVGLRLVWGLFTHSPARLSAFAPSIPKAIEHLKEVLKTKQDNHTGHNPAGAIMIWAMWALLLTTGLSGWMSQWDMFWGKIGLKKSMVLWLISP
;
A
#
# COMPACT_ATOMS: atom_id res chain seq x y z
N MET A 1 20.86 -26.31 -17.43
CA MET A 1 20.93 -24.86 -17.15
C MET A 1 19.68 -24.48 -16.36
N ALA A 2 19.80 -24.16 -15.07
CA ALA A 2 18.66 -23.76 -14.26
C ALA A 2 18.10 -22.44 -14.82
N LYS A 3 16.81 -22.40 -15.17
CA LYS A 3 16.13 -21.18 -15.63
C LYS A 3 16.31 -20.12 -14.54
N PRO A 4 16.87 -18.94 -14.84
CA PRO A 4 16.96 -17.88 -13.83
C PRO A 4 15.55 -17.60 -13.32
N HIS A 5 15.44 -17.48 -12.00
CA HIS A 5 14.21 -17.23 -11.30
C HIS A 5 13.74 -15.81 -11.59
N THR A 6 13.15 -15.61 -12.76
CA THR A 6 12.67 -14.30 -13.18
C THR A 6 11.39 -14.01 -12.46
N TRP A 7 11.42 -13.01 -11.57
CA TRP A 7 10.21 -12.39 -11.04
C TRP A 7 9.29 -12.01 -12.20
N ASP A 8 8.02 -12.33 -12.02
CA ASP A 8 6.95 -12.04 -12.96
C ASP A 8 6.94 -10.54 -13.32
N LEU A 9 6.77 -10.24 -14.61
CA LEU A 9 6.76 -8.87 -15.12
C LEU A 9 5.64 -8.04 -14.48
N PHE A 10 4.48 -8.64 -14.23
CA PHE A 10 3.35 -7.98 -13.58
C PHE A 10 3.70 -7.53 -12.16
N VAL A 11 4.40 -8.39 -11.43
CA VAL A 11 4.88 -8.16 -10.06
C VAL A 11 5.82 -6.96 -10.01
N ARG A 12 6.74 -6.86 -10.98
CA ARG A 12 7.68 -5.75 -11.09
C ARG A 12 6.99 -4.45 -11.49
N ALA A 13 6.13 -4.51 -12.52
CA ALA A 13 5.42 -3.35 -13.02
C ALA A 13 4.55 -2.70 -11.94
N THR A 14 3.74 -3.50 -11.26
CA THR A 14 2.87 -3.03 -10.17
C THR A 14 3.68 -2.51 -8.97
N HIS A 15 4.82 -3.13 -8.63
CA HIS A 15 5.68 -2.65 -7.56
C HIS A 15 6.28 -1.26 -7.87
N TRP A 16 6.90 -1.10 -9.04
CA TRP A 16 7.48 0.18 -9.44
C TRP A 16 6.43 1.27 -9.66
N LEU A 17 5.23 0.89 -10.14
CA LEU A 17 4.10 1.81 -10.23
C LEU A 17 3.70 2.34 -8.85
N VAL A 18 3.48 1.46 -7.87
CA VAL A 18 3.15 1.87 -6.50
C VAL A 18 4.25 2.73 -5.89
N ALA A 19 5.52 2.37 -6.07
CA ALA A 19 6.65 3.13 -5.55
C ALA A 19 6.72 4.54 -6.17
N ALA A 20 6.61 4.66 -7.49
CA ALA A 20 6.64 5.94 -8.18
C ALA A 20 5.46 6.84 -7.80
N LEU A 21 4.25 6.28 -7.76
CA LEU A 21 3.04 7.01 -7.39
C LEU A 21 3.06 7.44 -5.92
N PHE A 22 3.52 6.58 -5.01
CA PHE A 22 3.67 6.95 -3.60
C PHE A 22 4.64 8.13 -3.44
N LEU A 23 5.82 8.07 -4.08
CA LEU A 23 6.80 9.14 -4.00
C LEU A 23 6.30 10.44 -4.64
N ALA A 24 5.64 10.35 -5.80
CA ALA A 24 5.03 11.51 -6.44
C ALA A 24 3.94 12.13 -5.53
N ASN A 25 3.07 11.30 -4.95
CA ASN A 25 2.00 11.76 -4.06
C ASN A 25 2.54 12.41 -2.78
N PHE A 26 3.66 11.90 -2.25
CA PHE A 26 4.26 12.38 -1.01
C PHE A 26 5.10 13.66 -1.20
N PHE A 27 5.84 13.78 -2.31
CA PHE A 27 6.78 14.88 -2.51
C PHE A 27 6.29 15.97 -3.47
N ALA A 28 5.44 15.62 -4.44
CA ALA A 28 5.11 16.51 -5.55
C ALA A 28 3.64 16.95 -5.59
N LEU A 29 2.74 16.21 -4.95
CA LEU A 29 1.31 16.52 -4.96
C LEU A 29 0.88 17.16 -3.64
N GLU A 30 0.09 18.23 -3.77
CA GLU A 30 -0.48 18.92 -2.62
C GLU A 30 -1.60 18.10 -1.99
N GLU A 31 -1.62 18.01 -0.66
CA GLU A 31 -2.60 17.26 0.09
C GLU A 31 -4.02 17.75 -0.20
N GLY A 32 -4.94 16.83 -0.52
CA GLY A 32 -6.34 17.16 -0.84
C GLY A 32 -6.56 17.81 -2.20
N SER A 33 -5.53 17.95 -3.04
CA SER A 33 -5.70 18.35 -4.44
C SER A 33 -6.31 17.23 -5.28
N GLU A 34 -7.00 17.57 -6.38
CA GLU A 34 -7.57 16.58 -7.30
C GLU A 34 -6.52 15.55 -7.79
N PRO A 35 -5.29 15.94 -8.19
CA PRO A 35 -4.25 14.97 -8.54
C PRO A 35 -3.86 14.03 -7.40
N HIS A 36 -3.80 14.53 -6.16
CA HIS A 36 -3.48 13.71 -4.98
C HIS A 36 -4.53 12.61 -4.75
N GLU A 37 -5.82 12.96 -4.91
CA GLU A 37 -6.92 11.99 -4.78
C GLU A 37 -6.85 10.89 -5.85
N TRP A 38 -6.69 11.28 -7.12
CA TRP A 38 -6.58 10.33 -8.23
C TRP A 38 -5.37 9.40 -8.07
N VAL A 39 -4.22 9.93 -7.68
CA VAL A 39 -3.04 9.10 -7.43
C VAL A 39 -3.28 8.13 -6.27
N GLY A 40 -3.93 8.58 -5.19
CA GLY A 40 -4.38 7.72 -4.10
C GLY A 40 -5.24 6.54 -4.59
N TYR A 41 -6.23 6.81 -5.46
CA TYR A 41 -7.08 5.76 -6.04
C TYR A 41 -6.32 4.78 -6.93
N ILE A 42 -5.38 5.26 -7.74
CA ILE A 42 -4.54 4.40 -8.58
C ILE A 42 -3.65 3.51 -7.71
N VAL A 43 -3.07 4.04 -6.62
CA VAL A 43 -2.27 3.26 -5.67
C VAL A 43 -3.13 2.17 -5.03
N MET A 44 -4.33 2.48 -4.53
CA MET A 44 -5.23 1.47 -3.95
C MET A 44 -5.58 0.38 -4.96
N ALA A 45 -5.91 0.76 -6.21
CA ALA A 45 -6.22 -0.19 -7.27
C ALA A 45 -5.01 -1.08 -7.61
N ALA A 46 -3.81 -0.50 -7.73
CA ALA A 46 -2.58 -1.23 -8.02
C ALA A 46 -2.23 -2.22 -6.90
N VAL A 47 -2.38 -1.82 -5.62
CA VAL A 47 -2.20 -2.72 -4.47
C VAL A 47 -3.27 -3.81 -4.45
N GLY A 48 -4.54 -3.50 -4.73
CA GLY A 48 -5.61 -4.49 -4.82
C GLY A 48 -5.35 -5.53 -5.90
N LEU A 49 -4.99 -5.09 -7.12
CA LEU A 49 -4.60 -5.98 -8.22
C LEU A 49 -3.38 -6.84 -7.85
N ARG A 50 -2.41 -6.27 -7.13
CA ARG A 50 -1.24 -6.99 -6.62
C ARG A 50 -1.65 -8.15 -5.71
N LEU A 51 -2.57 -7.88 -4.78
CA LEU A 51 -3.06 -8.86 -3.83
C LEU A 51 -3.84 -9.96 -4.55
N VAL A 52 -4.74 -9.59 -5.45
CA VAL A 52 -5.50 -10.55 -6.27
C VAL A 52 -4.56 -11.44 -7.09
N TRP A 53 -3.57 -10.85 -7.78
CA TRP A 53 -2.58 -11.60 -8.57
C TRP A 53 -1.77 -12.58 -7.73
N GLY A 54 -1.36 -12.17 -6.53
CA GLY A 54 -0.60 -13.01 -5.62
C GLY A 54 -1.38 -14.20 -5.07
N LEU A 55 -2.72 -14.18 -5.13
CA LEU A 55 -3.58 -15.32 -4.78
C LEU A 55 -3.67 -16.33 -5.93
N PHE A 56 -3.74 -15.87 -7.18
CA PHE A 56 -3.87 -16.73 -8.36
C PHE A 56 -2.54 -17.27 -8.91
N THR A 57 -1.41 -16.66 -8.55
CA THR A 57 -0.10 -17.03 -9.10
C THR A 57 0.47 -18.31 -8.46
N HIS A 58 0.88 -19.27 -9.30
CA HIS A 58 1.57 -20.52 -8.89
C HIS A 58 3.12 -20.40 -8.87
N SER A 59 3.64 -19.21 -9.16
CA SER A 59 5.07 -18.86 -9.16
C SER A 59 5.57 -18.56 -7.72
N PRO A 60 6.88 -18.58 -7.44
CA PRO A 60 7.53 -17.99 -6.24
C PRO A 60 7.02 -16.61 -5.78
N ALA A 61 6.34 -15.86 -6.64
CA ALA A 61 5.68 -14.60 -6.28
C ALA A 61 4.35 -14.78 -5.51
N ARG A 62 3.98 -16.01 -5.14
CA ARG A 62 2.74 -16.31 -4.40
C ARG A 62 2.74 -15.63 -3.03
N LEU A 63 1.61 -15.02 -2.67
CA LEU A 63 1.41 -14.41 -1.34
C LEU A 63 1.61 -15.40 -0.19
N SER A 64 1.27 -16.68 -0.39
CA SER A 64 1.48 -17.73 0.61
C SER A 64 2.96 -18.06 0.86
N ALA A 65 3.88 -17.72 -0.05
CA ALA A 65 5.32 -17.80 0.22
C ALA A 65 5.77 -16.72 1.22
N PHE A 66 4.95 -15.66 1.37
CA PHE A 66 5.13 -14.53 2.29
C PHE A 66 4.06 -14.51 3.39
N ALA A 67 3.56 -15.68 3.80
CA ALA A 67 2.57 -15.76 4.86
C ALA A 67 3.15 -15.15 6.16
N PRO A 68 2.52 -14.10 6.72
CA PRO A 68 3.04 -13.43 7.89
C PRO A 68 2.88 -14.37 9.10
N SER A 69 4.01 -14.75 9.69
CA SER A 69 4.02 -15.54 10.93
C SER A 69 4.60 -14.68 12.04
N ILE A 70 3.72 -14.12 12.87
CA ILE A 70 4.08 -13.24 13.99
C ILE A 70 5.05 -13.94 14.96
N PRO A 71 4.84 -15.21 15.37
CA PRO A 71 5.77 -15.90 16.27
C PRO A 71 7.18 -16.05 15.68
N LYS A 72 7.27 -16.47 14.41
CA LYS A 72 8.55 -16.65 13.70
C LYS A 72 9.29 -15.34 13.47
N ALA A 73 8.56 -14.25 13.28
CA ALA A 73 9.17 -12.93 13.13
C ALA A 73 9.75 -12.40 14.45
N ILE A 74 9.07 -12.62 15.57
CA ILE A 74 9.58 -12.25 16.89
C ILE A 74 10.81 -13.09 17.24
N GLU A 75 10.79 -14.39 16.94
CA GLU A 75 11.92 -15.30 17.14
C GLU A 75 13.12 -14.89 16.27
N HIS A 76 12.91 -14.60 14.98
CA HIS A 76 13.94 -14.09 14.09
C HIS A 76 14.52 -12.74 14.54
N LEU A 77 13.69 -11.79 14.96
CA LEU A 77 14.15 -10.52 15.52
C LEU A 77 15.03 -10.73 16.75
N LYS A 78 14.65 -11.64 17.65
CA LYS A 78 15.45 -12.00 18.82
C LYS A 78 16.76 -12.67 18.44
N GLU A 79 16.77 -13.55 17.44
CA GLU A 79 18.00 -14.15 16.93
C GLU A 79 18.93 -13.10 16.33
N VAL A 80 18.45 -12.25 15.42
CA VAL A 80 19.27 -11.19 14.79
C VAL A 80 19.83 -10.22 15.83
N LEU A 81 19.02 -9.81 16.82
CA LEU A 81 19.46 -8.97 17.94
C LEU A 81 20.53 -9.65 18.80
N LYS A 82 20.48 -10.98 18.94
CA LYS A 82 21.38 -11.77 19.79
C LYS A 82 22.66 -12.20 19.08
N THR A 83 22.59 -12.58 17.81
CA THR A 83 23.71 -13.16 17.04
C THR A 83 24.39 -12.14 16.14
N LYS A 84 23.74 -11.00 15.82
CA LYS A 84 24.18 -10.02 14.80
C LYS A 84 24.51 -10.64 13.43
N GLN A 85 24.07 -11.87 13.18
CA GLN A 85 24.28 -12.58 11.93
C GLN A 85 22.93 -12.96 11.35
N ASP A 86 22.64 -12.44 10.17
CA ASP A 86 21.44 -12.81 9.40
C ASP A 86 21.81 -13.91 8.41
N ASN A 87 21.72 -15.17 8.85
CA ASN A 87 22.03 -16.34 8.00
C ASN A 87 20.80 -16.81 7.17
N HIS A 88 19.74 -16.01 7.04
CA HIS A 88 18.55 -16.40 6.27
C HIS A 88 18.71 -16.06 4.78
N THR A 89 19.22 -17.00 3.99
CA THR A 89 19.40 -16.91 2.52
C THR A 89 18.08 -17.07 1.73
N GLY A 90 16.98 -16.46 2.18
CA GLY A 90 15.67 -16.62 1.53
C GLY A 90 14.66 -15.53 1.89
N HIS A 91 13.89 -15.74 2.95
CA HIS A 91 12.83 -14.83 3.36
C HIS A 91 13.01 -14.41 4.81
N ASN A 92 13.38 -13.15 5.03
CA ASN A 92 13.38 -12.52 6.35
C ASN A 92 11.92 -12.47 6.87
N PRO A 93 11.56 -13.19 7.94
CA PRO A 93 10.22 -13.19 8.51
C PRO A 93 9.73 -11.80 8.93
N ALA A 94 10.64 -10.91 9.35
CA ALA A 94 10.32 -9.52 9.64
C ALA A 94 10.05 -8.73 8.35
N GLY A 95 10.76 -9.03 7.26
CA GLY A 95 10.49 -8.48 5.93
C GLY A 95 9.10 -8.83 5.41
N ALA A 96 8.63 -10.06 5.65
CA ALA A 96 7.25 -10.45 5.31
C ALA A 96 6.23 -9.61 6.08
N ILE A 97 6.42 -9.39 7.40
CA ILE A 97 5.54 -8.53 8.19
C ILE A 97 5.53 -7.09 7.66
N MET A 98 6.69 -6.54 7.31
CA MET A 98 6.79 -5.16 6.82
C MET A 98 6.02 -4.96 5.52
N ILE A 99 6.08 -5.92 4.59
CA ILE A 99 5.31 -5.86 3.34
C ILE A 99 3.80 -5.81 3.62
N TRP A 100 3.31 -6.69 4.51
CA TRP A 100 1.90 -6.70 4.89
C TRP A 100 1.47 -5.43 5.61
N ALA A 101 2.29 -4.92 6.53
CA ALA A 101 2.04 -3.66 7.23
C ALA A 101 1.98 -2.49 6.24
N MET A 102 2.91 -2.42 5.29
CA MET A 102 2.94 -1.38 4.27
C MET A 102 1.69 -1.41 3.39
N TRP A 103 1.26 -2.57 2.89
CA TRP A 103 0.01 -2.67 2.11
C TRP A 103 -1.22 -2.30 2.94
N ALA A 104 -1.29 -2.75 4.19
CA ALA A 104 -2.38 -2.40 5.08
C ALA A 104 -2.44 -0.88 5.32
N LEU A 105 -1.30 -0.24 5.56
CA LEU A 105 -1.22 1.21 5.75
C LEU A 105 -1.62 1.97 4.49
N LEU A 106 -1.10 1.61 3.31
CA LEU A 106 -1.47 2.26 2.05
C LEU A 106 -2.98 2.18 1.79
N LEU A 107 -3.59 1.00 1.99
CA LEU A 107 -5.03 0.82 1.83
C LEU A 107 -5.82 1.59 2.88
N THR A 108 -5.39 1.56 4.15
CA THR A 108 -6.08 2.27 5.24
C THR A 108 -6.02 3.77 5.04
N THR A 109 -4.87 4.32 4.64
CA THR A 109 -4.71 5.74 4.34
C THR A 109 -5.57 6.14 3.15
N GLY A 110 -5.56 5.39 2.04
CA GLY A 110 -6.41 5.67 0.88
C GLY A 110 -7.91 5.60 1.21
N LEU A 111 -8.33 4.59 1.97
CA LEU A 111 -9.71 4.48 2.45
C LEU A 111 -10.09 5.62 3.39
N SER A 112 -9.19 6.04 4.28
CA SER A 112 -9.42 7.18 5.17
C SER A 112 -9.59 8.48 4.39
N GLY A 113 -8.79 8.70 3.34
CA GLY A 113 -8.94 9.85 2.44
C GLY A 113 -10.26 9.83 1.69
N TRP A 114 -10.65 8.67 1.15
CA TRP A 114 -11.94 8.50 0.49
C TRP A 114 -13.14 8.75 1.42
N MET A 115 -13.09 8.21 2.65
CA MET A 115 -14.12 8.45 3.67
C MET A 115 -14.20 9.92 4.09
N SER A 116 -13.11 10.68 4.01
CA SER A 116 -13.11 12.11 4.29
C SER A 116 -13.95 12.94 3.32
N GLN A 117 -14.27 12.41 2.14
CA GLN A 117 -15.15 13.06 1.17
C GLN A 117 -16.65 12.91 1.50
N TRP A 118 -16.99 11.99 2.39
CA TRP A 118 -18.38 11.67 2.68
C TRP A 118 -18.93 12.62 3.76
N ASP A 119 -19.99 13.35 3.40
CA ASP A 119 -20.74 14.22 4.32
C ASP A 119 -21.27 13.46 5.55
N MET A 120 -21.50 12.15 5.44
CA MET A 120 -21.93 11.30 6.55
C MET A 120 -20.91 11.26 7.71
N PHE A 121 -19.61 11.38 7.41
CA PHE A 121 -18.56 11.32 8.43
C PHE A 121 -18.12 12.71 8.92
N TRP A 122 -18.27 13.76 8.10
CA TRP A 122 -17.70 15.08 8.39
C TRP A 122 -18.67 16.27 8.32
N GLY A 123 -19.93 16.05 7.93
CA GLY A 123 -21.07 16.95 8.12
C GLY A 123 -20.95 18.38 7.55
N LYS A 124 -19.97 18.70 6.70
CA LYS A 124 -19.62 20.10 6.36
C LYS A 124 -19.23 20.37 4.90
N ILE A 125 -19.53 19.52 3.92
CA ILE A 125 -19.29 19.86 2.51
C ILE A 125 -20.54 20.52 1.89
N GLY A 126 -21.73 20.08 2.27
CA GLY A 126 -22.99 20.69 1.83
C GLY A 126 -23.27 22.12 2.35
N LEU A 127 -22.70 22.52 3.49
CA LEU A 127 -22.99 23.81 4.15
C LEU A 127 -22.15 24.97 3.62
N LYS A 128 -20.88 24.76 3.25
CA LYS A 128 -20.05 25.87 2.74
C LYS A 128 -20.47 26.30 1.33
N LYS A 129 -20.86 25.35 0.47
CA LYS A 129 -21.29 25.65 -0.90
C LYS A 129 -22.64 26.36 -0.91
N SER A 130 -23.58 25.96 -0.04
CA SER A 130 -24.88 26.63 0.10
C SER A 130 -24.76 28.02 0.72
N MET A 131 -23.89 28.22 1.73
CA MET A 131 -23.72 29.52 2.39
C MET A 131 -23.06 30.57 1.47
N VAL A 132 -22.10 30.17 0.63
CA VAL A 132 -21.50 31.06 -0.39
C VAL A 132 -22.51 31.38 -1.50
N LEU A 133 -23.32 30.42 -1.95
CA LEU A 133 -24.41 30.66 -2.89
C LEU A 133 -25.51 31.58 -2.31
N TRP A 134 -25.79 31.51 -1.01
CA TRP A 134 -26.75 32.39 -0.32
C TRP A 134 -26.26 33.84 -0.17
N LEU A 135 -24.95 34.05 -0.02
CA LEU A 135 -24.33 35.38 0.10
C LEU A 135 -24.22 36.14 -1.24
N ILE A 136 -24.34 35.45 -2.38
CA ILE A 136 -24.13 36.01 -3.73
C ILE A 136 -25.43 36.01 -4.56
N SER A 137 -26.53 35.49 -4.02
CA SER A 137 -27.86 35.54 -4.66
C SER A 137 -28.62 36.79 -4.22
N PRO A 138 -29.14 37.63 -5.14
CA PRO A 138 -29.92 38.83 -4.81
C PRO A 138 -31.30 38.53 -4.25
#